data_AF-A0A8D1BRK5-F1
#
_entry.id   AF-A0A8D1BRK5-F1
#
_cell.length_a   1.000
_cell.length_b   1.000
_cell.length_c   1.000
_cell.angle_alpha   90.00
_cell.angle_beta   90.00
_cell.angle_gamma   90.00
#
_symmetry.space_group_name_H-M   'P 1'
#
loop_
_entity.id
_entity.type
_entity.pdbx_description
1 polymer ?
#
loop_
_entity_poly.entity_id
_entity_poly.type
_entity_poly.pdbx_seq_one_letter_code
_entity_poly.pdbx_strand_id
1 'polypeptide(L)'
;MSRKSGIGHETFLKRKAEEKLESYRRKIHMKNQAEEKAAEQFRMRLKNKQDEMKLEGDLRRSQRACQQLDTQKNIQVPREAWYWLSPEEETEEEEEEDEDEYKSEDLSVLEKLQILTSYLREEHLYCIWCGTAYEDKEDLSSNCPGPTSADHD
;
A
#
# COMPACT_ATOMS: atom_id res chain seq x y z
N MET A 1 -41.30 -22.58 -61.04
CA MET A 1 -41.64 -22.57 -59.60
C MET A 1 -40.77 -23.56 -58.84
N SER A 2 -40.38 -23.20 -57.62
CA SER A 2 -39.81 -24.02 -56.54
C SER A 2 -38.35 -24.48 -56.63
N ARG A 3 -37.44 -23.67 -56.05
CA ARG A 3 -36.11 -24.16 -55.60
C ARG A 3 -36.32 -24.90 -54.28
N LYS A 4 -36.39 -26.23 -54.31
CA LYS A 4 -36.28 -27.06 -53.11
C LYS A 4 -34.80 -27.11 -52.71
N SER A 5 -34.37 -26.18 -51.86
CA SER A 5 -33.12 -26.38 -51.12
C SER A 5 -33.28 -27.63 -50.26
N GLY A 6 -32.40 -28.62 -50.45
CA GLY A 6 -32.48 -29.90 -49.77
C GLY A 6 -32.20 -29.78 -48.27
N ILE A 7 -32.87 -30.61 -47.47
CA ILE A 7 -32.81 -30.66 -46.00
C ILE A 7 -31.37 -30.69 -45.46
N GLY A 8 -30.41 -31.32 -46.17
CA GLY A 8 -28.99 -31.37 -45.78
C GLY A 8 -28.21 -30.05 -45.94
N HIS A 9 -28.65 -29.15 -46.84
CA HIS A 9 -28.04 -27.82 -46.99
C HIS A 9 -28.42 -26.90 -45.83
N GLU A 10 -29.68 -26.99 -45.39
CA GLU A 10 -30.21 -26.23 -44.26
C GLU A 10 -29.52 -26.63 -42.94
N THR A 11 -29.31 -27.93 -42.70
CA THR A 11 -28.59 -28.42 -41.51
C THR A 11 -27.12 -28.02 -41.50
N PHE A 12 -26.44 -28.05 -42.65
CA PHE A 12 -25.05 -27.58 -42.77
C PHE A 12 -24.92 -26.08 -42.46
N LEU A 13 -25.83 -25.24 -43.00
CA LEU A 13 -25.87 -23.81 -42.71
C LEU A 13 -26.12 -23.54 -41.22
N LYS A 14 -27.06 -24.27 -40.61
CA LYS A 14 -27.36 -24.18 -39.17
C LYS A 14 -26.13 -24.50 -38.31
N ARG A 15 -25.45 -25.62 -38.58
CA ARG A 15 -24.23 -26.00 -37.85
C ARG A 15 -23.13 -24.94 -37.97
N LYS A 16 -22.90 -24.41 -39.17
CA LYS A 16 -21.91 -23.34 -39.40
C LYS A 16 -22.27 -22.04 -38.67
N ALA A 17 -23.55 -21.73 -38.53
CA ALA A 17 -24.02 -20.59 -37.76
C ALA A 17 -23.82 -20.80 -36.25
N GLU A 18 -24.11 -22.01 -35.74
CA GLU A 18 -23.89 -22.40 -34.34
C GLU A 18 -22.40 -22.35 -33.97
N GLU A 19 -21.51 -22.92 -34.79
CA GLU A 19 -20.05 -22.86 -34.59
C GLU A 19 -19.53 -21.40 -34.54
N LYS A 20 -20.03 -20.53 -35.44
CA LYS A 20 -19.70 -19.10 -35.42
C LYS A 20 -20.17 -18.42 -34.15
N LEU A 21 -21.39 -18.71 -33.70
CA LEU A 21 -21.95 -18.15 -32.48
C LEU A 21 -21.15 -18.59 -31.26
N GLU A 22 -20.76 -19.88 -31.19
CA GLU A 22 -19.91 -20.40 -30.12
C GLU A 22 -18.53 -19.74 -30.13
N SER A 23 -17.90 -19.59 -31.30
CA SER A 23 -16.65 -18.84 -31.44
C SER A 23 -16.80 -17.40 -30.94
N TYR A 24 -17.90 -16.73 -31.28
CA TYR A 24 -18.20 -15.37 -30.80
C TYR A 24 -18.35 -15.33 -29.29
N ARG A 25 -19.08 -16.29 -28.70
CA ARG A 25 -19.24 -16.40 -27.24
C ARG A 25 -17.90 -16.62 -26.54
N ARG A 26 -17.04 -17.50 -27.06
CA ARG A 26 -15.69 -17.71 -26.52
C ARG A 26 -14.85 -16.45 -26.60
N LYS A 27 -14.88 -15.71 -27.71
CA LYS A 27 -14.18 -14.43 -27.86
C LYS A 27 -14.68 -13.38 -26.88
N ILE A 28 -15.99 -13.23 -26.71
CA ILE A 28 -16.59 -12.32 -25.74
C ILE A 28 -16.16 -12.70 -24.32
N HIS A 29 -16.24 -13.99 -23.96
CA HIS A 29 -15.82 -14.46 -22.64
C HIS A 29 -14.34 -14.17 -22.36
N MET A 30 -13.46 -14.47 -23.32
CA MET A 30 -12.02 -14.19 -23.19
C MET A 30 -11.74 -12.68 -23.08
N LYS A 31 -12.44 -11.85 -23.86
CA LYS A 31 -12.34 -10.40 -23.78
C LYS A 31 -12.77 -9.88 -22.42
N ASN A 32 -13.93 -10.32 -21.93
CA ASN A 32 -14.45 -9.92 -20.63
C ASN A 32 -13.51 -10.35 -19.49
N GLN A 33 -12.96 -11.57 -19.56
CA GLN A 33 -11.99 -12.05 -18.59
C GLN A 33 -10.68 -11.24 -18.62
N ALA A 34 -10.20 -10.85 -19.80
CA ALA A 34 -9.03 -10.01 -19.93
C ALA A 34 -9.29 -8.59 -19.37
N GLU A 35 -10.46 -8.02 -19.65
CA GLU A 35 -10.90 -6.73 -19.11
C GLU A 35 -11.02 -6.77 -17.57
N GLU A 36 -11.59 -7.83 -17.00
CA GLU A 36 -11.70 -8.03 -15.56
C GLU A 36 -10.33 -8.12 -14.88
N LYS A 37 -9.41 -8.92 -15.43
CA LYS A 37 -8.04 -9.02 -14.92
C LYS A 37 -7.29 -7.69 -15.01
N ALA A 38 -7.46 -6.95 -16.10
CA ALA A 38 -6.86 -5.63 -16.24
C ALA A 38 -7.41 -4.64 -15.21
N ALA A 39 -8.72 -4.67 -14.95
CA ALA A 39 -9.35 -3.83 -13.93
C ALA A 39 -8.88 -4.20 -12.51
N GLU A 40 -8.71 -5.48 -12.20
CA GLU A 40 -8.18 -5.96 -10.92
C GLU A 40 -6.73 -5.48 -10.70
N GLN A 41 -5.86 -5.66 -11.71
CA GLN A 41 -4.48 -5.20 -11.65
C GLN A 41 -4.38 -3.68 -11.46
N PHE A 42 -5.25 -2.91 -12.11
CA PHE A 42 -5.32 -1.46 -11.93
C PHE A 42 -5.67 -1.09 -10.48
N ARG A 43 -6.71 -1.71 -9.91
CA ARG A 43 -7.11 -1.48 -8.51
C ARG A 43 -6.00 -1.84 -7.53
N MET A 44 -5.30 -2.96 -7.78
CA MET A 44 -4.18 -3.39 -6.95
C MET A 44 -3.05 -2.37 -6.97
N ARG A 45 -2.68 -1.82 -8.12
CA ARG A 45 -1.64 -0.76 -8.22
C ARG A 45 -2.04 0.49 -7.44
N LEU A 46 -3.29 0.93 -7.57
CA LEU A 46 -3.78 2.09 -6.84
C LEU A 46 -3.71 1.87 -5.32
N LYS A 47 -4.14 0.69 -4.86
CA LYS A 47 -4.05 0.31 -3.45
C LYS A 47 -2.60 0.29 -2.96
N ASN A 48 -1.69 -0.35 -3.70
CA ASN A 48 -0.29 -0.41 -3.31
C ASN A 48 0.34 0.99 -3.20
N LYS A 49 0.10 1.88 -4.17
CA LYS A 49 0.58 3.28 -4.08
C LYS A 49 0.03 3.98 -2.85
N GLN A 50 -1.25 3.78 -2.53
CA GLN A 50 -1.85 4.35 -1.32
C GLN A 50 -1.22 3.78 -0.04
N ASP A 51 -0.97 2.47 0.01
CA ASP A 51 -0.34 1.80 1.15
C ASP A 51 1.10 2.29 1.35
N GLU A 52 1.86 2.49 0.27
CA GLU A 52 3.22 3.07 0.28
C GLU A 52 3.21 4.52 0.81
N MET A 53 2.33 5.38 0.30
CA MET A 53 2.18 6.75 0.78
C MET A 53 1.79 6.83 2.26
N LYS A 54 0.88 5.94 2.72
CA LYS A 54 0.51 5.85 4.14
C LYS A 54 1.73 5.50 4.99
N LEU A 55 2.51 4.50 4.55
CA LEU A 55 3.68 4.03 5.27
C LEU A 55 4.77 5.12 5.40
N GLU A 56 5.01 5.87 4.33
CA GLU A 56 5.94 7.01 4.35
C GLU A 56 5.45 8.13 5.26
N GLY A 57 4.16 8.49 5.18
CA GLY A 57 3.55 9.49 6.06
C GLY A 57 3.66 9.10 7.54
N ASP A 58 3.47 7.82 7.86
CA ASP A 58 3.61 7.30 9.21
C ASP A 58 5.07 7.32 9.70
N LEU A 59 6.04 7.03 8.83
CA LEU A 59 7.46 7.17 9.15
C LEU A 59 7.80 8.62 9.47
N ARG A 60 7.40 9.57 8.62
CA ARG A 60 7.63 11.01 8.83
C ARG A 60 7.03 11.50 10.15
N ARG A 61 5.78 11.11 10.45
CA ARG A 61 5.14 11.44 11.73
C ARG A 61 5.92 10.87 12.93
N SER A 62 6.40 9.63 12.80
CA SER A 62 7.21 8.98 13.84
C SER A 62 8.56 9.69 14.02
N GLN A 63 9.22 10.14 12.95
CA GLN A 63 10.49 10.87 13.01
C GLN A 63 10.33 12.23 13.71
N ARG A 64 9.28 12.98 13.37
CA ARG A 64 8.97 14.26 14.05
C ARG A 64 8.71 14.06 15.54
N ALA A 65 7.90 13.06 15.89
CA ALA A 65 7.64 12.74 17.30
C ALA A 65 8.93 12.32 18.03
N CYS A 66 9.77 11.51 17.37
CA CYS A 66 11.06 11.07 17.91
C CYS A 66 11.96 12.26 18.23
N GLN A 67 12.20 13.14 17.26
CA GLN A 67 13.02 14.33 17.44
C GLN A 67 12.49 15.23 18.56
N GLN A 68 11.17 15.43 18.61
CA GLN A 68 10.54 16.24 19.66
C GLN A 68 10.76 15.64 21.05
N LEU A 69 10.53 14.34 21.22
CA LEU A 69 10.64 13.64 22.51
C LEU A 69 12.10 13.50 22.96
N ASP A 70 13.01 13.24 22.02
CA ASP A 70 14.46 13.21 22.25
C ASP A 70 14.96 14.58 22.75
N THR A 71 14.55 15.66 22.09
CA THR A 71 14.94 17.03 22.47
C THR A 71 14.46 17.35 23.89
N GLN A 72 13.25 16.92 24.27
CA GLN A 72 12.74 17.10 25.65
C GLN A 72 13.60 16.39 26.70
N LYS A 73 14.23 15.27 26.33
CA LYS A 73 15.19 14.54 27.17
C LYS A 73 16.64 15.03 27.02
N ASN A 74 16.85 16.15 26.33
CA ASN A 74 18.17 16.70 26.00
C ASN A 74 19.06 15.76 25.18
N ILE A 75 18.47 14.86 24.40
CA ILE A 75 19.20 14.07 23.40
C ILE A 75 19.39 14.97 22.18
N GLN A 76 20.65 15.25 21.83
CA GLN A 76 21.03 16.19 20.76
C GLN A 76 21.46 15.50 19.46
N VAL A 77 21.64 14.18 19.51
CA VAL A 77 22.08 13.37 18.38
C VAL A 77 21.16 12.15 18.32
N PRO A 78 20.50 11.89 17.18
CA PRO A 78 19.63 10.73 17.04
C PRO A 78 20.44 9.44 17.12
N ARG A 79 19.80 8.36 17.58
CA ARG A 79 20.44 7.04 17.67
C ARG A 79 20.91 6.53 16.31
N GLU A 80 20.07 6.72 15.29
CA GLU A 80 20.42 6.50 13.88
C GLU A 80 20.11 7.78 13.11
N ALA A 81 20.90 8.14 12.10
CA ALA A 81 20.75 9.41 11.38
C ALA A 81 19.32 9.62 10.83
N TRP A 82 18.65 8.54 10.41
CA TRP A 82 17.30 8.58 9.86
C TRP A 82 16.18 8.59 10.91
N TYR A 83 16.48 8.56 12.22
CA TYR A 83 15.44 8.66 13.27
C TYR A 83 14.78 10.02 13.32
N TRP A 84 15.50 11.07 12.92
CA TRP A 84 14.98 12.44 12.80
C TRP A 84 14.90 12.79 11.31
N LEU A 85 14.02 13.73 10.96
CA LEU A 85 14.01 14.29 9.61
C LEU A 85 15.28 15.11 9.40
N SER A 86 15.85 15.04 8.21
CA SER A 86 16.88 15.99 7.83
C SER A 86 16.26 17.39 7.66
N PRO A 87 17.00 18.48 7.93
CA PRO A 87 16.50 19.83 7.71
C PRO A 87 16.06 20.13 6.26
N GLU A 88 16.55 19.35 5.30
CA GLU A 88 16.21 19.48 3.87
C GLU A 88 14.80 18.90 3.60
N GLU A 89 14.50 17.73 4.16
CA GLU A 89 13.18 17.06 4.06
C GLU A 89 12.06 17.79 4.83
N GLU A 90 12.41 18.64 5.81
CA GLU A 90 11.45 19.48 6.54
C GLU A 90 10.92 20.64 5.68
N THR A 91 11.67 21.07 4.66
CA THR A 91 11.30 22.19 3.78
C THR A 91 10.55 21.79 2.51
N GLU A 92 10.62 20.51 2.14
CA GLU A 92 9.92 19.94 0.97
C GLU A 92 8.43 19.65 1.24
N GLU A 93 7.88 20.15 2.35
CA GLU A 93 6.48 19.99 2.77
C GLU A 93 5.44 20.54 1.77
N GLU A 94 5.84 21.26 0.72
CA GLU A 94 4.93 21.88 -0.26
C GLU A 94 5.02 21.32 -1.70
N GLU A 95 6.01 20.49 -2.05
CA GLU A 95 6.18 19.99 -3.43
C GLU A 95 6.15 18.45 -3.44
N GLU A 96 5.02 17.89 -3.90
CA GLU A 96 4.91 16.46 -4.18
C GLU A 96 5.86 16.05 -5.32
N GLU A 97 6.42 14.84 -5.17
CA GLU A 97 7.12 14.04 -6.18
C GLU A 97 8.54 14.51 -6.55
N ASP A 98 9.56 13.91 -5.91
CA ASP A 98 10.69 13.41 -6.68
C ASP A 98 11.29 12.12 -6.09
N GLU A 99 11.47 11.16 -6.98
CA GLU A 99 12.01 9.82 -6.74
C GLU A 99 13.54 9.88 -6.68
N ASP A 100 14.13 9.89 -5.48
CA ASP A 100 15.54 9.54 -5.32
C ASP A 100 15.69 8.12 -4.76
N GLU A 101 15.57 7.13 -5.65
CA GLU A 101 15.97 5.73 -5.41
C GLU A 101 17.51 5.64 -5.37
N TYR A 102 18.13 6.13 -4.30
CA TYR A 102 19.54 5.81 -4.00
C TYR A 102 19.60 4.58 -3.08
N LYS A 103 19.58 3.41 -3.73
CA LYS A 103 19.66 2.10 -3.09
C LYS A 103 21.07 1.84 -2.56
N SER A 104 21.39 2.46 -1.43
CA SER A 104 22.36 1.92 -0.47
C SER A 104 21.74 0.67 0.17
N GLU A 105 22.50 -0.08 0.96
CA GLU A 105 22.05 -1.25 1.76
C GLU A 105 21.10 -0.82 2.90
N ASP A 106 20.11 0.00 2.56
CA ASP A 106 19.30 0.83 3.44
C ASP A 106 17.96 0.15 3.71
N LEU A 107 17.54 0.17 4.98
CA LEU A 107 16.29 -0.41 5.45
C LEU A 107 15.10 0.14 4.66
N SER A 108 14.12 -0.71 4.34
CA SER A 108 12.85 -0.27 3.75
C SER A 108 12.09 0.67 4.69
N VAL A 109 11.17 1.49 4.15
CA VAL A 109 10.31 2.39 4.96
C VAL A 109 9.57 1.61 6.05
N LEU A 110 9.13 0.38 5.77
CA LEU A 110 8.47 -0.48 6.74
C LEU A 110 9.40 -0.87 7.89
N GLU A 111 10.62 -1.28 7.57
CA GLU A 111 11.62 -1.66 8.57
C GLU A 111 12.03 -0.44 9.41
N LYS A 112 12.27 0.71 8.77
CA LYS A 112 12.55 1.99 9.44
C LYS A 112 11.41 2.34 10.42
N LEU A 113 10.17 2.25 9.97
CA LEU A 113 8.99 2.53 10.80
C LEU A 113 8.88 1.55 11.98
N GLN A 114 9.07 0.25 11.77
CA GLN A 114 9.04 -0.75 12.85
C GLN A 114 10.12 -0.52 13.90
N ILE A 115 11.35 -0.20 13.47
CA ILE A 115 12.45 0.09 14.37
C ILE A 115 12.19 1.37 15.16
N LEU A 116 11.74 2.44 14.49
CA LEU A 116 11.50 3.74 15.12
C LEU A 116 10.30 3.72 16.08
N THR A 117 9.21 3.05 15.70
CA THR A 117 8.05 2.86 16.60
C THR A 117 8.41 2.01 17.82
N SER A 118 9.30 1.03 17.69
CA SER A 118 9.83 0.30 18.84
C SER A 118 10.65 1.21 19.76
N TYR A 119 11.52 2.04 19.19
CA TYR A 119 12.28 3.04 19.96
C TYR A 119 11.37 4.01 20.74
N LEU A 120 10.35 4.57 20.08
CA LEU A 120 9.36 5.45 20.71
C LEU A 120 8.66 4.77 21.89
N ARG A 121 8.34 3.49 21.78
CA ARG A 121 7.70 2.72 22.85
C ARG A 121 8.64 2.37 23.99
N GLU A 122 9.87 1.99 23.69
CA GLU A 122 10.83 1.52 24.69
C GLU A 122 11.45 2.66 25.48
N GLU A 123 11.88 3.72 24.79
CA GLU A 123 12.59 4.84 25.42
C GLU A 123 11.62 5.91 25.90
N HIS A 124 10.57 6.21 25.12
CA HIS A 124 9.65 7.31 25.40
C HIS A 124 8.29 6.89 25.92
N LEU A 125 8.04 5.58 26.02
CA LEU A 125 6.73 5.05 26.39
C LEU A 125 5.62 5.70 25.56
N TYR A 126 5.89 5.96 24.28
CA TYR A 126 5.01 6.72 23.39
C TYR A 126 4.50 5.85 22.26
N CYS A 127 3.21 5.97 21.95
CA CYS A 127 2.60 5.35 20.79
C CYS A 127 2.17 6.42 19.78
N ILE A 128 2.76 6.40 18.57
CA ILE A 128 2.42 7.33 17.49
C ILE A 128 0.98 7.18 16.98
N TRP A 129 0.42 5.98 17.13
CA TRP A 129 -0.95 5.65 16.69
C TRP A 129 -2.00 6.18 17.67
N CYS A 130 -1.75 6.05 18.98
CA CYS A 130 -2.60 6.65 20.01
C CYS A 130 -2.40 8.16 20.15
N GLY A 131 -1.21 8.66 19.78
CA GLY A 131 -0.83 10.05 19.95
C GLY A 131 -0.54 10.44 21.41
N THR A 132 -0.22 9.47 22.28
CA THR A 132 0.01 9.70 23.71
C THR A 132 1.25 8.98 24.22
N ALA A 133 1.87 9.57 25.25
CA ALA A 133 2.83 8.90 26.12
C ALA A 133 2.11 8.21 27.28
N TYR A 134 2.74 7.19 27.83
CA TYR A 134 2.26 6.36 28.93
C TYR A 134 3.18 6.52 30.13
N GLU A 135 2.67 6.20 31.33
CA GLU A 135 3.42 6.41 32.57
C GLU A 135 4.59 5.43 32.71
N ASP A 136 4.37 4.18 32.33
CA ASP A 136 5.35 3.10 32.36
C ASP A 136 5.04 2.00 31.33
N LYS A 137 5.84 0.93 31.34
CA LYS A 137 5.68 -0.21 30.41
C LYS A 137 4.40 -1.00 30.65
N GLU A 138 3.93 -1.09 31.90
CA GLU A 138 2.71 -1.82 32.23
C GLU A 138 1.49 -1.05 31.72
N ASP A 139 1.46 0.27 31.93
CA ASP A 139 0.45 1.19 31.41
C ASP A 139 0.37 1.12 29.87
N LEU A 140 1.52 1.23 29.19
CA LEU A 140 1.61 1.07 27.74
C LEU A 140 1.04 -0.27 27.27
N SER A 141 1.40 -1.37 27.94
CA SER A 141 0.95 -2.71 27.54
C SER A 141 -0.54 -2.95 27.77
N SER A 142 -1.13 -2.30 28.77
CA SER A 142 -2.53 -2.50 29.16
C SER A 142 -3.48 -1.58 28.40
N ASN A 143 -3.02 -0.38 28.01
CA ASN A 143 -3.86 0.68 27.45
C ASN A 143 -3.59 0.97 25.97
N CYS A 144 -2.54 0.41 25.36
CA CYS A 144 -2.30 0.52 23.93
C CYS A 144 -2.76 -0.74 23.17
N PRO A 145 -3.57 -0.62 22.09
CA PRO A 145 -4.05 -1.76 21.31
C PRO A 145 -2.97 -2.69 20.72
N GLY A 146 -1.81 -2.13 20.36
CA GLY A 146 -0.71 -2.89 19.76
C GLY A 146 0.33 -1.95 19.15
N PRO A 147 1.44 -2.43 18.55
CA PRO A 147 2.53 -1.58 18.05
C PRO A 147 2.36 -1.05 16.64
N THR A 148 1.36 -1.50 15.88
CA THR A 148 1.22 -1.19 14.46
C THR A 148 -0.01 -0.31 14.18
N SER A 149 -0.03 0.36 13.02
CA SER A 149 -1.23 1.10 12.58
C SER A 149 -2.46 0.19 12.52
N ALA A 150 -2.30 -1.06 12.10
CA ALA A 150 -3.41 -2.00 11.96
C ALA A 150 -4.08 -2.36 13.30
N ASP A 151 -3.37 -2.22 14.42
CA ASP A 151 -3.94 -2.45 15.76
C ASP A 151 -4.90 -1.31 16.18
N HIS A 152 -4.92 -0.21 15.43
CA HIS A 152 -5.65 1.02 15.76
C HIS A 152 -6.66 1.45 14.66
N ASP A 153 -6.84 0.62 13.63
CA ASP A 153 -7.83 0.83 12.56
C ASP A 153 -9.25 0.37 12.98
#